data_AF-A0A1Q5TR74-F1
#
_entry.id   AF-A0A1Q5TR74-F1
#
_cell.length_a   1.000
_cell.length_b   1.000
_cell.length_c   1.000
_cell.angle_alpha   90.00
_cell.angle_beta   90.00
_cell.angle_gamma   90.00
#
_symmetry.space_group_name_H-M   'P 1'
#
loop_
_entity.id
_entity.type
_entity.pdbx_description
1 polymer ?
#
loop_
_entity_poly.entity_id
_entity_poly.type
_entity_poly.pdbx_seq_one_letter_code
_entity_poly.pdbx_strand_id
1 'polypeptide(L)' 'MESLIESLVAQRINFIARMATSCECNHAEDKELALVWIAELSAPYEKRFNSYQSKQESGLLGNEVSGNKILGNSGSIEE' A
#
# COMPACT_ATOMS: atom_id res chain seq x y z
N MET A 1 9.24 18.77 -7.92
CA MET A 1 7.95 19.50 -7.99
C MET A 1 6.78 18.57 -7.68
N GLU A 2 6.75 17.35 -8.25
CA GLU A 2 5.72 16.34 -7.97
C GLU A 2 5.51 16.04 -6.47
N SER A 3 6.58 15.83 -5.71
CA SER A 3 6.49 15.54 -4.26
C SER A 3 5.88 16.67 -3.42
N LEU A 4 6.05 17.93 -3.83
CA LEU A 4 5.47 19.08 -3.12
C LEU A 4 3.95 19.13 -3.34
N ILE A 5 3.51 18.90 -4.58
CA ILE A 5 2.09 18.85 -4.93
C ILE A 5 1.42 17.66 -4.23
N GLU A 6 2.07 16.50 -4.21
CA GLU A 6 1.61 15.32 -3.47
C GLU A 6 1.45 15.60 -1.97
N SER A 7 2.45 16.24 -1.36
CA SER A 7 2.37 16.63 0.05
C SER A 7 1.21 17.59 0.30
N LEU A 8 0.97 18.55 -0.59
CA LEU A 8 -0.14 19.50 -0.46
C LEU A 8 -1.50 18.80 -0.56
N VAL A 9 -1.66 17.90 -1.53
CA VAL A 9 -2.90 17.13 -1.71
C VAL A 9 -3.14 16.22 -0.50
N ALA A 10 -2.11 15.55 0.01
CA ALA A 10 -2.20 14.74 1.22
C ALA A 10 -2.62 15.56 2.45
N GLN A 11 -2.05 16.76 2.64
CA GLN A 11 -2.46 17.67 3.72
C GLN A 11 -3.92 18.11 3.56
N ARG A 12 -4.36 18.38 2.33
CA ARG A 12 -5.75 18.74 2.04
C ARG A 12 -6.72 17.60 2.35
N ILE A 13 -6.40 16.37 1.93
CA ILE A 13 -7.20 15.18 2.26
C ILE A 13 -7.30 15.00 3.77
N ASN A 14 -6.17 15.09 4.48
CA ASN A 14 -6.13 14.96 5.94
C ASN A 14 -7.00 16.02 6.63
N PHE A 15 -6.97 17.25 6.14
CA PHE A 15 -7.80 18.33 6.68
C PHE A 15 -9.30 18.05 6.46
N ILE A 16 -9.71 17.66 5.25
CA ILE A 16 -11.10 17.33 4.93
C ILE A 16 -11.58 16.16 5.79
N ALA A 17 -10.78 15.10 5.92
CA ALA A 17 -11.13 13.94 6.74
C ALA A 17 -11.37 14.34 8.20
N ARG A 18 -10.48 15.17 8.77
CA ARG A 18 -10.65 15.66 10.14
C ARG A 18 -11.93 16.46 10.31
N MET A 19 -12.25 17.35 9.38
CA MET A 19 -13.51 18.10 9.42
C MET A 19 -14.74 17.19 9.28
N ALA A 20 -14.71 16.20 8.38
CA ALA A 20 -15.83 15.28 8.19
C ALA A 20 -16.12 14.43 9.43
N THR A 21 -15.07 14.12 10.20
CA THR A 21 -15.19 13.41 11.49
C THR A 21 -15.47 14.30 12.68
N SER A 22 -15.40 15.62 12.51
CA SER A 22 -15.61 16.56 13.61
C SER A 22 -17.09 16.82 13.85
N CYS A 23 -17.42 17.34 15.03
CA CYS A 23 -18.79 17.67 15.41
C CYS A 23 -19.27 19.01 14.83
N GLU A 24 -18.48 19.67 13.98
CA GLU A 24 -18.91 20.85 13.22
C GLU A 24 -19.53 20.46 11.87
N CYS A 25 -19.10 19.34 11.27
CA CYS A 25 -19.69 18.80 10.05
C CYS A 25 -20.82 17.82 10.40
N ASN A 26 -22.02 18.33 10.71
CA ASN A 26 -23.12 17.52 11.25
C ASN A 26 -24.17 17.10 10.23
N HIS A 27 -24.27 17.80 9.09
CA HIS A 27 -25.24 17.42 8.07
C HIS A 27 -24.74 16.20 7.30
N ALA A 28 -25.63 15.24 7.07
CA ALA A 28 -25.30 14.02 6.33
C ALA A 28 -24.79 14.34 4.91
N GLU A 29 -25.39 15.35 4.27
CA GLU A 29 -25.00 15.83 2.94
C GLU A 29 -23.57 16.39 2.91
N ASP A 30 -23.18 17.16 3.92
CA ASP A 30 -21.81 17.71 4.04
C ASP A 30 -20.77 16.59 4.21
N LYS A 31 -21.12 15.54 4.96
CA LYS A 31 -20.26 14.37 5.15
C LYS A 31 -20.11 13.57 3.87
N GLU A 32 -21.20 13.37 3.13
CA GLU A 32 -21.17 12.67 1.84
C GLU A 32 -20.33 13.45 0.82
N LEU A 33 -20.51 14.77 0.76
CA LEU A 33 -19.69 15.63 -0.10
C LEU A 33 -18.20 15.57 0.27
N ALA A 34 -17.86 15.56 1.55
CA ALA A 34 -16.49 15.40 2.01
C ALA A 34 -15.88 14.06 1.59
N LEU A 35 -16.65 12.97 1.65
CA LEU A 35 -16.22 11.65 1.19
C LEU A 35 -15.96 11.62 -0.32
N VAL A 36 -16.82 12.27 -1.12
CA VAL A 36 -16.62 12.41 -2.57
C VAL A 36 -15.31 13.16 -2.86
N TRP A 37 -15.05 14.28 -2.20
CA TRP A 37 -13.80 15.02 -2.41
C TRP A 37 -12.55 14.23 -2.00
N ILE A 38 -12.62 13.45 -0.91
CA ILE A 38 -11.50 12.57 -0.53
C ILE A 38 -11.25 11.53 -1.63
N ALA A 39 -12.30 10.91 -2.17
CA ALA A 39 -12.18 9.94 -3.27
C ALA A 39 -11.57 10.58 -4.53
N GLU A 40 -12.08 11.74 -4.95
CA GLU A 40 -11.56 12.46 -6.13
C GLU A 40 -10.09 12.88 -5.97
N LEU A 41 -9.72 13.40 -4.80
CA LEU A 41 -8.35 13.82 -4.52
C LEU A 41 -7.38 12.63 -4.42
N SER A 42 -7.87 11.44 -4.05
CA SER A 42 -7.07 10.23 -3.92
C SER A 42 -6.96 9.40 -5.21
N ALA A 43 -7.93 9.50 -6.12
CA ALA A 43 -7.98 8.72 -7.36
C ALA A 43 -6.69 8.75 -8.21
N PRO A 44 -5.98 9.89 -8.36
CA PRO A 44 -4.71 9.92 -9.10
C PRO A 44 -3.59 9.08 -8.46
N TYR A 45 -3.68 8.78 -7.16
CA TYR A 45 -2.66 8.08 -6.38
C TYR A 45 -2.91 6.58 -6.26
N GLU A 46 -4.12 6.11 -6.58
CA GLU A 46 -4.53 4.71 -6.49
C GLU A 46 -3.67 3.80 -7.38
N LYS A 47 -3.33 4.26 -8.59
CA LYS A 47 -2.46 3.50 -9.54
C LYS A 47 -1.01 3.37 -9.06
N ARG A 48 -0.50 4.37 -8.33
CA ARG A 48 0.86 4.32 -7.76
C ARG A 48 0.90 3.36 -6.57
N PHE A 49 -0.14 3.32 -5.74
CA PHE A 49 -0.23 2.40 -4.61
C PHE A 49 -0.10 0.93 -5.01
N ASN A 50 -0.78 0.49 -6.08
CA ASN A 50 -0.69 -0.89 -6.58
C ASN A 50 0.72 -1.27 -7.06
N SER A 51 1.45 -0.32 -7.67
CA SER A 51 2.83 -0.55 -8.15
C SER A 51 3.88 -0.61 -7.01
N TYR A 52 3.61 0.06 -5.88
CA TYR A 52 4.46 -0.03 -4.69
C TYR A 52 4.17 -1.31 -3.88
N GLN A 53 2.92 -1.76 -3.82
CA GLN A 53 2.56 -3.04 -3.20
C GLN A 53 3.19 -4.23 -3.93
N SER A 54 3.12 -4.28 -5.26
CA SER A 54 3.74 -5.36 -6.06
C SER A 54 5.26 -5.42 -5.90
N LYS A 55 5.92 -4.27 -5.63
CA LYS A 55 7.36 -4.21 -5.32
C LYS A 55 7.69 -4.62 -3.88
N GLN A 56 6.80 -4.41 -2.91
CA GLN A 56 6.99 -4.88 -1.54
C GLN A 56 6.78 -6.38 -1.40
N GLU A 57 5.81 -6.98 -2.11
CA GLU A 57 5.61 -8.43 -2.11
C GLU A 57 6.79 -9.18 -2.76
N SER A 58 7.37 -8.63 -3.83
CA SER A 58 8.57 -9.20 -4.46
C SER A 58 9.85 -9.03 -3.62
N GLY A 59 9.87 -8.12 -2.63
CA GLY A 59 11.02 -7.89 -1.76
C GLY A 59 11.04 -8.75 -0.50
N LEU A 60 9.90 -9.30 -0.08
CA LEU A 60 9.78 -10.16 1.11
C LEU A 60 9.93 -11.66 0.81
N LEU A 61 9.83 -12.08 -0.46
CA LEU A 61 10.00 -13.48 -0.90
C LEU A 61 11.38 -13.79 -1.49
N GLY A 62 12.31 -12.83 -1.47
CA GLY A 62 13.64 -12.94 -2.08
C GLY A 62 14.74 -13.49 -1.19
N ASN A 63 14.43 -14.39 -0.25
CA ASN A 63 15.45 -15.11 0.53
C ASN A 63 15.21 -16.63 0.45
N GLU A 64 15.23 -17.17 -0.77
CA GLU A 64 15.54 -18.59 -0.94
C GLU A 64 17.00 -18.79 -0.51
N VAL A 65 17.15 -19.39 0.67
CA VAL A 65 18.40 -19.84 1.23
C VAL A 65 19.12 -20.72 0.21
N SER A 66 20.21 -20.18 -0.32
CA SER A 66 21.25 -20.95 -0.99
C SER A 66 22.01 -21.78 0.05
N GLY A 67 21.90 -23.10 -0.01
CA GLY A 67 22.75 -24.06 0.70
C GLY A 67 21.99 -25.32 1.13
N ASN A 68 22.42 -26.56 0.90
CA ASN A 68 23.65 -27.11 0.35
C ASN A 68 23.34 -28.47 -0.31
N LYS A 69 24.04 -28.82 -1.39
CA LYS A 69 24.16 -30.20 -1.86
C LYS A 69 24.91 -31.02 -0.81
N ILE A 70 24.24 -31.94 -0.14
CA ILE A 70 24.92 -33.05 0.58
C ILE A 70 24.88 -34.27 -0.33
N LEU A 71 26.06 -34.60 -0.85
CA LEU A 71 26.38 -35.90 -1.44
C LEU A 71 26.20 -37.00 -0.38
N GLY A 72 25.40 -38.00 -0.69
CA GLY A 72 25.29 -39.24 0.07
C GLY A 72 25.26 -40.45 -0.87
N ASN A 73 26.41 -40.75 -1.48
CA ASN A 73 26.72 -42.09 -1.97
C ASN A 73 26.90 -42.96 -0.71
N SER A 74 26.32 -44.14 -0.53
CA SER A 74 26.67 -45.41 -1.19
C SER A 74 25.80 -46.51 -0.59
N GLY A 75 25.50 -47.57 -1.35
CA GLY A 75 25.28 -48.90 -0.77
C GLY A 75 24.01 -49.62 -1.22
N SER A 76 24.00 -50.08 -2.47
CA SER A 76 23.29 -51.32 -2.81
C SER A 76 23.90 -52.47 -2.02
N ILE A 77 23.09 -53.28 -1.35
CA ILE A 77 23.38 -54.69 -1.10
C ILE A 77 22.09 -55.45 -1.40
N GLU A 78 22.19 -56.30 -2.42
CA GLU A 78 21.26 -57.37 -2.76
C GLU A 78 21.53 -58.52 -1.80
N GLU A 79 20.49 -59.09 -1.19
CA GLU A 79 20.12 -60.53 -1.22
C GLU A 79 18.77 -60.74 -0.52
#